data_AF-A0A963UPC3-F1
#
_entry.id   AF-A0A963UPC3-F1
#
_cell.length_a   1.000
_cell.length_b   1.000
_cell.length_c   1.000
_cell.angle_alpha   90.00
_cell.angle_beta   90.00
_cell.angle_gamma   90.00
#
_symmetry.space_group_name_H-M   'P 1'
#
loop_
_entity.id
_entity.type
_entity.pdbx_description
1 polymer ?
#
loop_
_entity_poly.entity_id
_entity_poly.type
_entity_poly.pdbx_seq_one_letter_code
_entity_poly.pdbx_strand_id
1 'polypeptide(L)' 'MNYRHLLRMARWARHPPSPRRVALVFGVVAVCLALFGLEKLGVIPDFGFADRPIGTGLKLKPLN' A
#
# COMPACT_ATOMS: atom_id res chain seq x y z
N MET A 1 17.36 18.16 6.92
CA MET A 1 18.03 17.57 5.75
C MET A 1 19.25 16.79 6.21
N ASN A 2 19.29 15.48 6.00
CA ASN A 2 20.34 14.62 6.56
C ASN A 2 21.25 14.12 5.43
N TYR A 3 22.54 14.50 5.48
CA TYR A 3 23.54 14.20 4.44
C TYR A 3 23.68 12.69 4.15
N ARG A 4 23.36 11.86 5.15
CA ARG A 4 23.32 10.40 5.03
C ARG A 4 22.37 9.91 3.94
N HIS A 5 21.27 10.61 3.67
CA HIS A 5 20.34 10.25 2.60
C HIS A 5 20.94 10.52 1.22
N LEU A 6 21.62 11.67 1.04
CA LEU A 6 22.31 12.02 -0.21
C LEU A 6 23.41 11.01 -0.54
N LEU A 7 24.23 10.65 0.45
CA LEU A 7 25.29 9.65 0.29
C LEU A 7 24.74 8.26 -0.07
N ARG A 8 23.58 7.88 0.49
CA ARG A 8 22.91 6.61 0.17
C ARG A 8 22.36 6.59 -1.26
N MET A 9 21.76 7.70 -1.73
CA MET A 9 21.30 7.83 -3.12
C MET A 9 22.47 7.82 -4.11
N ALA A 10 23.55 8.55 -3.80
CA ALA A 10 24.77 8.54 -4.61
C ALA A 10 25.40 7.15 -4.71
N ARG A 11 25.29 6.33 -3.65
CA ARG A 11 25.75 4.94 -3.66
C ARG A 11 24.87 4.05 -4.53
N TRP A 12 23.55 4.23 -4.52
CA TRP A 12 22.65 3.52 -5.43
C TRP A 12 22.94 3.80 -6.91
N ALA A 13 23.30 5.03 -7.26
CA ALA A 13 23.66 5.40 -8.63
C ALA A 13 24.97 4.72 -9.10
N ARG A 14 25.95 4.54 -8.20
CA ARG A 14 27.28 3.97 -8.54
C ARG A 14 27.37 2.45 -8.36
N HIS A 15 26.60 1.91 -7.43
CA HIS A 15 26.55 0.48 -7.11
C HIS A 15 25.10 0.14 -6.79
N PRO A 16 24.27 -0.08 -7.83
CA PRO A 16 22.88 -0.38 -7.61
C PRO A 16 22.77 -1.69 -6.81
N PRO A 17 21.82 -1.77 -5.86
CA PRO A 17 21.46 -3.03 -5.23
C PRO A 17 21.04 -4.04 -6.30
N SER A 18 21.18 -5.34 -6.01
CA SER A 18 21.04 -6.38 -7.05
C SER A 18 19.77 -6.21 -7.90
N PRO A 19 19.86 -6.32 -9.24
CA PRO A 19 18.74 -6.06 -10.14
C PRO A 19 17.48 -6.86 -9.78
N ARG A 20 17.66 -8.08 -9.25
CA ARG A 20 16.58 -8.95 -8.76
C ARG A 20 15.78 -8.32 -7.63
N ARG A 21 16.42 -7.63 -6.67
CA ARG A 21 15.70 -6.96 -5.57
C ARG A 21 14.93 -5.75 -6.07
N VAL A 22 15.52 -4.99 -6.99
CA VAL A 22 14.85 -3.83 -7.60
C VAL A 22 13.62 -4.29 -8.38
N ALA A 23 13.76 -5.32 -9.21
CA ALA A 23 12.65 -5.90 -9.97
C ALA A 23 11.53 -6.45 -9.06
N LEU A 24 11.88 -7.10 -7.94
CA LEU A 24 10.90 -7.57 -6.97
C LEU A 24 10.09 -6.41 -6.38
N VAL A 25 10.77 -5.35 -5.91
CA VAL A 25 10.09 -4.18 -5.33
C VAL A 25 9.21 -3.49 -6.37
N PHE A 26 9.71 -3.29 -7.60
CA PHE A 26 8.91 -2.71 -8.68
C PHE A 26 7.70 -3.59 -9.03
N GLY A 27 7.85 -4.91 -9.06
CA GLY A 27 6.75 -5.85 -9.27
C GLY A 27 5.69 -5.74 -8.18
N VAL A 28 6.10 -5.73 -6.90
CA VAL A 28 5.17 -5.56 -5.76
C VAL A 28 4.44 -4.22 -5.84
N VAL A 29 5.15 -3.12 -6.12
CA VAL A 29 4.53 -1.80 -6.26
C VAL A 29 3.53 -1.79 -7.43
N ALA A 30 3.87 -2.39 -8.56
CA ALA A 30 2.96 -2.50 -9.71
C ALA A 30 1.69 -3.29 -9.35
N VAL A 31 1.82 -4.40 -8.61
CA VAL A 31 0.67 -5.18 -8.13
C VAL A 31 -0.21 -4.36 -7.18
N CYS A 32 0.37 -3.65 -6.21
CA CYS A 32 -0.38 -2.78 -5.30
C CYS A 32 -1.11 -1.66 -6.04
N LEU A 33 -0.45 -1.01 -7.01
CA LEU A 33 -1.05 0.05 -7.82
C LEU A 33 -2.16 -0.49 -8.73
N ALA A 34 -2.00 -1.69 -9.29
CA ALA A 34 -3.02 -2.34 -10.08
C ALA A 34 -4.26 -2.65 -9.23
N LEU A 35 -4.08 -3.23 -8.05
CA LEU A 35 -5.17 -3.48 -7.08
C LEU A 35 -5.89 -2.18 -6.69
N PHE A 36 -5.14 -1.14 -6.33
CA PHE A 36 -5.72 0.15 -5.98
C PHE A 36 -6.45 0.82 -7.15
N GLY A 37 -5.91 0.72 -8.37
CA GLY A 37 -6.56 1.20 -9.58
C GLY A 37 -7.87 0.47 -9.86
N LEU A 38 -7.89 -0.86 -9.69
CA LEU A 38 -9.09 -1.68 -9.86
C LEU A 38 -10.16 -1.36 -8.80
N GLU A 39 -9.75 -1.06 -7.56
CA GLU A 39 -10.65 -0.60 -6.50
C GLU A 39 -11.26 0.77 -6.84
N LYS A 40 -10.43 1.72 -7.31
CA LYS A 40 -10.91 3.06 -7.72
C LYS A 40 -11.81 3.04 -8.94
N LEU A 41 -11.66 2.05 -9.82
CA LEU A 41 -12.52 1.86 -10.98
C LEU A 41 -13.84 1.13 -10.62
N GLY A 42 -14.05 0.74 -9.36
CA GLY A 42 -15.27 0.06 -8.92
C GLY A 42 -15.42 -1.35 -9.51
N VAL A 43 -14.32 -1.95 -9.97
CA VAL A 43 -14.34 -3.28 -10.63
C VAL A 43 -14.44 -4.41 -9.61
N ILE A 44 -14.00 -4.18 -8.37
CA ILE A 44 -14.08 -5.16 -7.28
C ILE A 44 -15.51 -5.14 -6.70
N PRO A 45 -16.28 -6.23 -6.81
CA PRO A 45 -17.58 -6.40 -6.17
C PRO A 45 -17.49 -6.47 -4.65
N ASP A 46 -18.62 -6.30 -3.96
CA ASP A 46 -18.80 -6.19 -2.50
C ASP A 46 -18.27 -7.36 -1.63
N PHE A 47 -17.58 -8.36 -2.20
CA PHE A 47 -16.74 -9.28 -1.43
C PHE A 47 -15.43 -8.63 -0.94
N GLY A 48 -15.07 -7.48 -1.52
CA GLY A 48 -13.84 -6.75 -1.22
C GLY A 48 -13.97 -5.87 0.02
N PHE A 49 -13.89 -6.46 1.22
CA PHE A 49 -13.48 -5.84 2.49
C PHE A 49 -13.99 -4.43 2.92
N ALA A 50 -14.92 -3.79 2.21
CA ALA A 50 -15.30 -2.39 2.42
C ALA A 50 -16.58 -2.20 3.26
N ASP A 51 -17.18 -3.28 3.79
CA ASP A 51 -18.31 -3.19 4.72
C ASP A 51 -17.94 -3.65 6.13
N ARG A 52 -16.82 -3.15 6.65
CA ARG A 52 -16.54 -3.26 8.08
C ARG A 52 -16.86 -1.92 8.71
N PRO A 53 -18.04 -1.74 9.35
CA PRO A 53 -18.22 -0.61 10.23
C PRO A 53 -17.13 -0.71 11.31
N ILE A 54 -16.09 0.12 11.21
CA ILE A 54 -15.04 0.23 12.21
C ILE A 54 -15.72 0.83 13.45
N GLY A 55 -16.13 -0.05 14.36
CA GLY A 55 -16.45 0.31 15.73
C GLY A 55 -17.49 1.41 15.92
N THR A 56 -18.58 1.44 15.16
CA THR A 56 -19.79 2.11 15.66
C THR A 56 -20.40 1.16 16.69
N GLY A 57 -19.86 1.26 17.91
CA GLY A 57 -20.26 0.46 19.05
C GLY A 57 -21.77 0.37 19.11
N LEU A 58 -22.24 -0.88 19.21
CA LEU A 58 -23.54 -1.27 19.75
C LEU A 58 -24.26 -0.05 20.32
N LYS A 59 -25.13 0.56 19.51
CA LYS A 59 -26.10 1.52 20.01
C LYS A 59 -27.04 0.67 20.85
N LEU A 60 -26.64 0.43 22.09
CA LEU A 60 -27.43 -0.26 23.09
C LEU A 60 -28.79 0.39 23.04
N LYS A 61 -29.76 -0.38 22.55
CA LYS A 61 -31.16 -0.05 22.60
C LYS A 61 -31.47 0.13 24.09
N PRO A 62 -31.81 1.33 24.59
CA PRO A 62 -32.26 1.43 25.95
C PRO A 62 -33.53 0.59 26.05
N LEU A 63 -33.44 -0.49 26.81
CA LEU A 63 -34.58 -1.29 27.22
C LEU A 63 -35.44 -0.38 28.09
N ASN A 64 -36.57 0.04 27.55
CA ASN A 64 -37.71 0.54 28.32
C ASN A 64 -38.74 -0.59 28.36
#